data_AF-A0A5E4DCW7-F1
#
_entry.id   AF-A0A5E4DCW7-F1
#
_cell.length_a   1.000
_cell.length_b   1.000
_cell.length_c   1.000
_cell.angle_alpha   90.00
_cell.angle_beta   90.00
_cell.angle_gamma   90.00
#
_symmetry.space_group_name_H-M   'P 1'
#
loop_
_entity.id
_entity.type
_entity.pdbx_description
1 polymer ?
#
loop_
_entity_poly.entity_id
_entity_poly.type
_entity_poly.pdbx_seq_one_letter_code
_entity_poly.pdbx_strand_id
1 'polypeptide(L)' 'INQSHLIPSYLKNRKSGLKVEGSNFTLGGFPFLIIAGTVHYFRVPKKYWRDRLLKMK' A
#
# COMPACT_ATOMS: atom_id res chain seq x y z
N ILE A 1 4.62 16.00 -2.85
CA ILE A 1 5.64 14.95 -2.56
C ILE A 1 5.85 14.16 -3.85
N ASN A 2 7.07 14.10 -4.39
CA ASN A 2 7.37 13.36 -5.62
C ASN A 2 7.34 11.85 -5.33
N GLN A 3 6.42 11.12 -5.95
CA GLN A 3 6.16 9.68 -5.73
C GLN A 3 6.64 8.80 -6.89
N SER A 4 7.55 9.28 -7.74
CA SER A 4 8.09 8.51 -8.88
C SER A 4 8.69 7.16 -8.50
N HIS A 5 9.15 7.00 -7.25
CA HIS A 5 9.69 5.75 -6.70
C HIS A 5 8.62 4.69 -6.38
N LEU A 6 7.33 5.03 -6.40
CA LEU A 6 6.21 4.11 -6.08
C LEU A 6 5.60 3.42 -7.30
N ILE A 7 6.18 3.57 -8.49
CA ILE A 7 5.67 2.92 -9.70
C ILE A 7 5.79 1.38 -9.54
N PRO A 8 4.75 0.60 -9.93
CA PRO A 8 4.74 -0.85 -9.73
C PRO A 8 5.96 -1.60 -10.27
N SER A 9 6.53 -1.16 -11.39
CA SER A 9 7.74 -1.75 -11.97
C SER A 9 8.95 -1.64 -11.04
N TYR A 10 9.14 -0.49 -10.40
CA TYR A 10 10.21 -0.27 -9.43
C TYR A 10 9.96 -1.01 -8.11
N LEU A 11 8.70 -1.13 -7.68
CA LEU A 11 8.35 -1.85 -6.45
C LEU A 11 8.46 -3.38 -6.58
N LYS A 12 8.38 -3.94 -7.79
CA LYS A 12 8.41 -5.38 -8.04
C LYS A 12 9.70 -6.06 -7.56
N ASN A 13 10.83 -5.37 -7.66
CA ASN A 13 12.16 -5.87 -7.29
C ASN A 13 12.74 -5.16 -6.05
N ARG A 14 11.87 -4.69 -5.13
CA ARG A 14 12.34 -3.97 -3.94
C ARG A 14 13.17 -4.88 -3.01
N LYS A 15 14.33 -4.39 -2.57
CA LYS A 15 15.20 -5.08 -1.60
C LYS A 15 14.82 -4.83 -0.14
N SER A 16 14.02 -3.79 0.12
CA SER A 16 13.60 -3.38 1.46
C SER A 16 12.11 -3.08 1.51
N GLY A 17 11.45 -3.51 2.59
CA GLY A 17 10.03 -3.28 2.82
C GLY A 17 9.72 -1.97 3.55
N LEU A 18 8.52 -1.94 4.13
CA LEU A 18 8.06 -0.87 5.03
C LEU A 18 8.91 -0.90 6.31
N LYS A 19 9.40 0.26 6.73
CA LYS A 19 10.18 0.44 7.97
C LYS A 19 9.61 1.59 8.78
N VAL A 20 9.95 1.60 10.07
CA VAL A 20 9.69 2.71 10.98
C VAL A 20 11.00 3.45 11.19
N GLU A 21 10.99 4.77 10.96
CA GLU A 21 12.11 5.66 11.22
C GLU A 21 11.62 6.83 12.08
N GLY A 22 11.89 6.73 13.39
CA GLY A 22 11.33 7.62 14.39
C GLY A 22 9.80 7.54 14.38
N SER A 23 9.14 8.68 14.14
CA SER A 23 7.67 8.77 14.08
C SER A 23 7.11 8.58 12.66
N ASN A 24 7.94 8.30 11.66
CA ASN A 24 7.52 8.18 10.27
C ASN A 24 7.67 6.76 9.75
N PHE A 25 6.86 6.42 8.74
CA PHE A 25 7.08 5.22 7.94
C PHE A 25 7.95 5.55 6.73
N THR A 26 8.82 4.62 6.36
CA THR A 26 9.59 4.68 5.11
C THR A 26 9.37 3.43 4.27
N LEU A 27 9.37 3.60 2.95
CA LEU A 27 9.30 2.51 1.98
C LEU A 27 10.46 2.68 1.00
N GLY A 28 11.41 1.74 1.01
CA GLY A 28 12.61 1.87 0.18
C GLY A 28 13.52 3.03 0.56
N GLY A 29 13.47 3.49 1.82
CA GLY A 29 14.24 4.64 2.32
C GLY A 29 13.58 6.01 2.05
N PHE A 30 12.39 6.05 1.45
CA PHE A 30 11.63 7.27 1.22
C PHE A 30 10.46 7.39 2.21
N PRO A 31 10.14 8.60 2.72
CA PRO A 31 8.96 8.80 3.57
C PRO A 31 7.67 8.32 2.90
N PHE A 32 6.88 7.56 3.64
CA PHE A 32 5.66 6.93 3.15
C PHE A 32 4.48 7.20 4.08
N LEU A 33 3.39 7.74 3.53
CA LEU A 33 2.14 7.95 4.26
C LEU A 33 1.18 6.80 3.97
N ILE A 34 0.67 6.16 5.02
CA ILE A 34 -0.33 5.11 4.91
C ILE A 34 -1.71 5.72 5.09
N ILE A 35 -2.54 5.67 4.05
CA ILE A 35 -3.98 5.95 4.12
C ILE A 35 -4.69 4.62 3.96
N ALA A 36 -5.49 4.23 4.95
CA ALA A 36 -6.10 2.91 5.01
C ALA A 36 -7.63 3.02 5.17
N GLY A 37 -8.34 2.02 4.62
CA GLY A 37 -9.75 1.77 4.87
C GLY A 37 -9.96 0.32 5.28
N THR A 38 -11.07 0.03 5.94
CA THR A 38 -11.34 -1.30 6.51
C THR A 38 -12.25 -2.12 5.60
N VAL A 39 -11.82 -3.35 5.26
CA VAL A 39 -12.67 -4.36 4.63
C VAL A 39 -12.55 -5.66 5.41
N HIS A 40 -13.67 -6.10 5.98
CA HIS A 40 -13.77 -7.42 6.59
C HIS A 40 -14.05 -8.46 5.50
N TYR A 41 -13.03 -9.23 5.10
CA TYR A 41 -13.12 -10.16 3.95
C TYR A 41 -14.28 -11.17 4.06
N PHE A 42 -14.58 -11.62 5.28
CA PHE A 42 -15.65 -12.57 5.57
C PHE A 42 -17.06 -11.95 5.46
N ARG A 43 -17.18 -10.61 5.47
CA ARG A 43 -18.46 -9.90 5.28
C ARG A 43 -18.76 -9.59 3.80
N VAL A 44 -17.83 -9.93 2.90
CA VAL A 44 -17.97 -9.67 1.46
C VAL A 44 -17.84 -11.00 0.72
N PRO A 45 -18.84 -11.41 -0.08
CA PRO A 45 -18.69 -12.59 -0.93
C PRO A 45 -17.46 -12.47 -1.83
N LYS A 46 -16.66 -13.55 -1.96
CA LYS A 46 -15.38 -13.56 -2.68
C LYS A 46 -15.44 -12.95 -4.08
N LYS A 47 -16.54 -13.16 -4.81
CA LYS A 47 -16.78 -12.60 -6.15
C LYS A 47 -16.74 -11.05 -6.19
N TYR A 48 -16.98 -10.38 -5.07
CA TYR A 48 -16.98 -8.92 -4.97
C TYR A 48 -15.70 -8.33 -4.37
N TRP A 49 -14.74 -9.13 -3.91
CA TRP A 49 -13.52 -8.60 -3.30
C TRP A 49 -12.77 -7.66 -4.24
N ARG A 50 -12.61 -8.04 -5.51
CA ARG A 50 -11.93 -7.22 -6.51
C ARG A 50 -12.64 -5.88 -6.71
N ASP A 51 -13.98 -5.88 -6.84
CA ASP A 51 -14.77 -4.65 -6.98
C ASP A 51 -14.60 -3.73 -5.76
N ARG A 52 -14.69 -4.28 -4.54
CA ARG A 52 -14.54 -3.50 -3.30
C ARG A 52 -13.15 -2.91 -3.16
N LEU A 53 -12.10 -3.70 -3.43
CA LEU A 53 -10.72 -3.22 -3.35
C LEU A 53 -10.40 -2.18 -4.44
N LEU A 54 -10.96 -2.33 -5.64
CA LEU A 54 -10.77 -1.33 -6.71
C LEU A 54 -11.45 0.00 -6.39
N LYS A 55 -12.62 -0.01 -5.74
CA LYS A 55 -13.32 1.21 -5.31
C LYS A 55 -12.64 1.96 -4.16
N MET A 56 -11.70 1.31 -3.45
CA MET A 56 -10.94 1.92 -2.36
C MET A 56 -9.58 2.48 -2.80
N LYS A 57 -9.12 2.16 -4.00
CA LYS A 57 -7.90 2.68 -4.60
C LYS A 57 -8.13 4.10 -5.11
#